data_AF-A0A3N5X406-F1
#
_entry.id   AF-A0A3N5X406-F1
#
_cell.length_a   1.000
_cell.length_b   1.000
_cell.length_c   1.000
_cell.angle_alpha   90.00
_cell.angle_beta   90.00
_cell.angle_gamma   90.00
#
_symmetry.space_group_name_H-M   'P 1'
#
loop_
_entity.id
_entity.type
_entity.pdbx_description
1 polymer ?
#
loop_
_entity_poly.entity_id
_entity_poly.type
_entity_poly.pdbx_seq_one_letter_code
_entity_poly.pdbx_strand_id
1 'polypeptide(L)' 'MRKATMHYVLDIIEGLILLLLVVSGFILWFALPEGSESGKTVLFDRYTWVNTHRWLAVALLVFFSTHVLTHWTWLWYMT' A
#
# COMPACT_ATOMS: atom_id res chain seq x y z
N MET A 1 -6.90 23.11 8.29
CA MET A 1 -5.61 22.86 7.59
C MET A 1 -5.65 23.54 6.23
N ARG A 2 -4.52 24.00 5.69
CA ARG A 2 -4.48 24.51 4.31
C ARG A 2 -4.71 23.34 3.36
N LYS A 3 -5.40 23.55 2.24
CA LYS A 3 -5.66 22.49 1.23
C LYS A 3 -4.36 21.78 0.84
N ALA A 4 -3.31 22.55 0.52
CA ALA A 4 -1.99 22.00 0.20
C ALA A 4 -1.45 21.04 1.27
N THR A 5 -1.60 21.36 2.56
CA THR A 5 -1.17 20.48 3.66
C THR A 5 -1.93 19.16 3.66
N MET A 6 -3.22 19.15 3.31
CA MET A 6 -4.00 17.92 3.23
C MET A 6 -3.53 17.01 2.10
N HIS A 7 -3.24 17.57 0.91
CA HIS A 7 -2.69 16.79 -0.21
C HIS A 7 -1.35 16.17 0.18
N TYR A 8 -0.43 16.96 0.76
CA TYR A 8 0.86 16.44 1.24
C TYR A 8 0.74 15.31 2.26
N VAL A 9 -0.20 15.42 3.21
CA VAL A 9 -0.42 14.36 4.20
C VAL A 9 -0.95 13.09 3.54
N LEU A 10 -1.89 13.24 2.60
CA LEU A 10 -2.45 12.12 1.86
C LEU A 10 -1.34 11.39 1.07
N ASP A 11 -0.49 12.14 0.37
CA ASP A 11 0.62 11.59 -0.43
C ASP A 11 1.65 10.87 0.45
N ILE A 12 1.97 11.41 1.63
CA ILE A 12 2.90 10.75 2.58
C ILE A 12 2.30 9.43 3.08
N ILE A 13 1.03 9.42 3.47
CA ILE A 13 0.35 8.21 3.95
C ILE A 13 0.34 7.15 2.85
N GLU A 14 -0.03 7.54 1.63
CA GLU A 14 -0.05 6.66 0.47
C GLU A 14 1.33 6.09 0.15
N GLY A 15 2.37 6.92 0.16
CA GLY A 15 3.75 6.50 -0.06
C GLY A 15 4.23 5.47 0.97
N LEU A 16 3.85 5.64 2.25
CA LEU A 16 4.17 4.68 3.31
C LEU A 16 3.41 3.35 3.13
N ILE A 17 2.13 3.39 2.78
CA ILE A 17 1.35 2.18 2.50
C ILE A 17 1.96 1.42 1.32
N LEU A 18 2.31 2.13 0.24
CA LEU A 18 2.96 1.54 -0.93
C LEU A 18 4.28 0.87 -0.57
N LEU A 19 5.12 1.54 0.23
CA LEU A 19 6.39 0.98 0.71
C LEU A 19 6.17 -0.34 1.47
N LEU A 20 5.23 -0.34 2.42
CA LEU A 20 4.89 -1.55 3.20
C LEU A 20 4.31 -2.66 2.32
N LEU A 21 3.52 -2.30 1.31
CA LEU A 21 2.94 -3.25 0.36
C LEU A 21 4.05 -3.93 -0.47
N VAL A 22 5.02 -3.15 -0.97
CA VAL A 22 6.18 -3.68 -1.70
C VAL A 22 7.02 -4.60 -0.82
N VAL A 23 7.32 -4.19 0.41
CA VAL A 23 8.10 -5.00 1.36
C VAL A 23 7.40 -6.32 1.66
N SER A 24 6.12 -6.29 2.00
CA SER A 24 5.34 -7.51 2.27
C SER A 24 5.21 -8.40 1.04
N GLY A 25 5.09 -7.83 -0.16
CA GLY A 25 5.08 -8.56 -1.42
C GLY A 25 6.41 -9.28 -1.67
N PHE A 26 7.55 -8.60 -1.45
CA PHE A 26 8.86 -9.23 -1.55
C PHE A 26 9.09 -10.32 -0.52
N ILE A 27 8.60 -10.17 0.70
CA ILE A 27 8.67 -11.24 1.71
C ILE A 27 7.88 -12.47 1.24
N LEU A 28 6.66 -12.27 0.75
CA LEU A 28 5.84 -13.37 0.23
C LEU A 28 6.41 -14.01 -1.03
N TRP A 29 7.11 -13.25 -1.86
CA TRP A 29 7.71 -13.77 -3.08
C TRP A 29 9.02 -14.52 -2.84
N PHE A 30 9.95 -13.92 -2.08
CA PHE A 30 11.30 -14.46 -1.91
C PHE A 30 11.46 -15.33 -0.67
N ALA A 31 10.85 -14.94 0.46
CA ALA A 31 11.06 -15.64 1.74
C ALA A 31 9.99 -16.71 1.99
N LEU A 32 8.75 -16.49 1.54
CA LEU A 32 7.59 -17.36 1.80
C LEU A 32 6.79 -17.71 0.53
N PRO A 33 7.45 -18.26 -0.51
CA PRO A 33 6.79 -18.58 -1.78
C PRO A 33 5.63 -19.57 -1.59
N GLU A 34 4.72 -19.61 -2.57
CA GLU A 34 3.60 -20.55 -2.56
C GLU A 34 4.08 -22.00 -2.43
N GLY A 35 3.34 -22.80 -1.65
CA GLY A 35 3.74 -24.17 -1.29
C GLY A 35 4.62 -24.28 -0.03
N SER A 36 5.05 -23.16 0.57
CA SER A 36 5.68 -23.17 1.90
C SER A 36 4.62 -23.33 3.01
N GLU A 37 4.05 -24.54 3.14
CA GLU A 37 2.94 -24.83 4.06
C GLU A 37 3.22 -24.54 5.54
N SER A 38 4.49 -24.41 5.93
CA SER A 38 4.92 -24.05 7.29
C SER A 38 5.90 -22.88 7.34
N GLY A 39 5.94 -22.08 6.27
CA GLY A 39 6.85 -20.95 6.16
C GLY A 39 6.56 -19.86 7.20
N LYS A 40 7.56 -19.54 8.01
CA LYS A 40 7.55 -18.38 8.90
C LYS A 40 8.83 -17.57 8.73
N THR A 41 8.69 -16.25 8.89
CA THR A 41 9.83 -15.34 9.05
C THR A 41 10.16 -15.19 10.54
N VAL A 42 11.15 -14.37 10.86
CA VAL A 42 11.45 -13.96 12.24
C VAL A 42 10.28 -13.22 12.89
N LEU A 43 9.47 -12.50 12.11
CA LEU A 43 8.38 -11.68 12.63
C LEU A 43 7.06 -12.44 12.71
N PHE A 44 6.62 -13.01 11.59
CA PHE A 44 5.29 -13.61 11.46
C PHE A 44 5.28 -14.85 10.56
N ASP A 45 4.19 -15.63 10.65
CA ASP A 45 3.89 -16.71 9.71
C ASP A 45 3.39 -16.19 8.35
N ARG A 46 3.36 -17.08 7.36
CA ARG A 46 2.88 -16.76 6.01
C ARG A 46 1.45 -16.23 5.99
N TYR A 47 0.56 -16.81 6.79
CA TYR A 47 -0.84 -16.39 6.83
C TYR A 47 -0.97 -14.91 7.20
N THR A 48 -0.25 -14.50 8.24
CA THR A 48 -0.22 -13.14 8.74
C THR A 48 0.37 -12.19 7.69
N TRP A 49 1.48 -12.56 7.04
CA TRP A 49 2.04 -11.76 5.94
C TRP A 49 1.08 -11.60 4.77
N VAL A 50 0.39 -12.66 4.36
CA VAL A 50 -0.62 -12.61 3.30
C VAL A 50 -1.77 -11.68 3.71
N ASN A 51 -2.26 -11.79 4.94
CA ASN A 51 -3.33 -10.94 5.44
C ASN A 51 -2.90 -9.47 5.50
N THR A 52 -1.71 -9.18 6.02
CA THR A 52 -1.14 -7.83 6.03
C THR A 52 -0.99 -7.26 4.62
N HIS A 53 -0.43 -8.03 3.68
CA HIS A 53 -0.27 -7.60 2.28
C HIS A 53 -1.63 -7.28 1.63
N ARG A 54 -2.64 -8.14 1.85
CA ARG A 54 -4.00 -7.91 1.33
C ARG A 54 -4.64 -6.64 1.88
N TRP A 55 -4.56 -6.41 3.19
CA TRP A 55 -5.15 -5.21 3.79
C TRP A 55 -4.39 -3.93 3.42
N LEU A 56 -3.07 -4.01 3.25
CA LEU A 56 -2.28 -2.90 2.68
C LEU A 56 -2.72 -2.58 1.25
N ALA A 57 -3.03 -3.59 0.42
CA ALA A 57 -3.51 -3.37 -0.94
C ALA A 57 -4.89 -2.69 -0.96
N VAL A 58 -5.80 -3.12 -0.07
CA VAL A 58 -7.12 -2.46 0.10
C VAL A 58 -6.95 -1.02 0.56
N ALA A 59 -6.08 -0.77 1.55
CA ALA A 59 -5.80 0.58 2.03
C ALA A 59 -5.22 1.44 0.90
N LEU A 60 -4.23 0.93 0.15
CA LEU A 60 -3.63 1.65 -0.98
C LEU A 60 -4.70 2.02 -2.01
N LEU A 61 -5.60 1.10 -2.36
CA LEU A 61 -6.67 1.36 -3.32
C LEU A 61 -7.61 2.50 -2.86
N VAL A 62 -7.95 2.56 -1.58
CA VAL A 62 -8.77 3.64 -1.00
C VAL A 62 -8.03 4.98 -1.03
N PHE A 63 -6.77 5.01 -0.60
CA PHE A 63 -5.98 6.24 -0.56
C PHE A 63 -5.67 6.76 -1.97
N PHE A 64 -5.28 5.87 -2.89
CA PHE A 64 -5.04 6.21 -4.30
C PHE A 64 -6.29 6.73 -4.99
N SER A 65 -7.46 6.12 -4.75
CA SER A 65 -8.71 6.64 -5.28
C SER A 65 -8.99 8.05 -4.76
N THR A 66 -8.73 8.29 -3.46
CA THR A 66 -8.88 9.62 -2.86
C THR A 66 -7.87 10.62 -3.44
N HIS A 67 -6.62 10.20 -3.65
CA HIS A 67 -5.58 11.01 -4.29
C HIS A 67 -6.05 11.50 -5.66
N VAL A 68 -6.49 10.57 -6.51
CA VAL A 68 -6.98 10.85 -7.87
C VAL A 68 -8.18 11.82 -7.84
N LEU A 69 -9.16 11.57 -6.96
CA LEU A 69 -10.33 12.44 -6.82
C LEU A 69 -9.95 13.86 -6.38
N THR A 70 -8.98 13.99 -5.46
CA THR A 70 -8.53 15.32 -5.01
C THR A 70 -7.70 16.07 -6.05
N HIS A 71 -7.10 15.37 -7.01
CA HIS A 71 -6.36 15.92 -8.14
C HIS A 71 -7.16 15.93 -9.45
N TRP A 72 -8.47 15.68 -9.41
CA TRP A 72 -9.32 15.55 -10.60
C TRP A 72 -9.25 16.75 -11.55
N THR A 73 -9.21 17.97 -11.00
CA THR A 73 -9.07 19.18 -11.82
C THR A 73 -7.72 19.24 -12.52
N TRP A 74 -6.63 18.89 -11.82
CA TRP A 74 -5.30 18.82 -12.42
C TRP A 74 -5.26 17.80 -13.57
N LEU A 75 -5.90 16.63 -13.40
CA LEU A 75 -6.02 15.62 -14.46
C LEU A 75 -6.80 16.15 -15.69
N TRP A 76 -7.87 16.91 -15.46
CA TRP A 76 -8.73 17.40 -16.54
C TRP A 76 -8.18 18.63 -17.28
N TYR A 77 -7.47 19.52 -16.59
CA TYR A 77 -6.91 20.75 -17.18
C TYR A 77 -5.51 20.56 -17.78
N MET A 78 -4.95 19.35 -17.74
CA MET A 78 -3.70 19.01 -18.42
C MET A 78 -3.85 18.68 -19.92
N THR A 79 -5.08 18.70 -20.44
CA THR A 79 -5.42 18.61 -21.88
C THR A 79 -5.99 19.92 -22.39
#